data_AF-A0A258GEG8-F1
#
_entry.id   AF-A0A258GEG8-F1
#
_cell.length_a   1.000
_cell.length_b   1.000
_cell.length_c   1.000
_cell.angle_alpha   90.00
_cell.angle_beta   90.00
_cell.angle_gamma   90.00
#
_symmetry.space_group_name_H-M   'P 1'
#
loop_
_entity.id
_entity.type
_entity.pdbx_description
1 polymer ?
#
loop_
_entity_poly.entity_id
_entity_poly.type
_entity_poly.pdbx_seq_one_letter_code
_entity_poly.pdbx_strand_id
1 'polypeptide(L)'
;MDHDSYTNKLVETLVNPDKWPQLVMSDEFNELAKEVNKDVGSGTTSAKIASIFVKHQLIHEMTKSLISMCNLYVQGEIWPTVYKPAVDKNQDQMTGWYLSYFRDSCVYLDGKDNFLSVAFELNRLRNKVAHNLTGKNGVVISETHSRFSSNFEKAVSNFVTCEQDILWRLKDLTNRVDFEEFANH
;
A
#
# COMPACT_ATOMS: atom_id res chain seq x y z
N MET A 1 4.93 -26.06 -1.41
CA MET A 1 3.46 -26.06 -1.61
C MET A 1 3.20 -26.96 -2.78
N ASP A 2 2.44 -28.04 -2.58
CA ASP A 2 1.87 -28.78 -3.71
C ASP A 2 0.80 -27.91 -4.40
N HIS A 3 0.38 -28.33 -5.58
CA HIS A 3 -0.58 -27.62 -6.43
C HIS A 3 -1.98 -27.51 -5.79
N ASP A 4 -2.40 -28.53 -5.05
CA ASP A 4 -3.73 -28.64 -4.45
C ASP A 4 -3.85 -27.72 -3.24
N SER A 5 -2.77 -27.61 -2.45
CA SER A 5 -2.64 -26.66 -1.34
C SER A 5 -2.65 -25.19 -1.82
N TYR A 6 -2.09 -24.90 -2.99
CA TYR A 6 -2.16 -23.56 -3.61
C TYR A 6 -3.58 -23.24 -4.08
N THR A 7 -4.19 -24.18 -4.78
CA THR A 7 -5.54 -24.02 -5.33
C THR A 7 -6.56 -23.82 -4.23
N ASN A 8 -6.56 -24.68 -3.20
CA ASN A 8 -7.50 -24.58 -2.08
C ASN A 8 -7.40 -23.23 -1.36
N LYS A 9 -6.17 -22.78 -1.08
CA LYS A 9 -5.95 -21.49 -0.40
C LYS A 9 -6.39 -20.30 -1.26
N LEU A 10 -6.14 -20.35 -2.57
CA LEU A 10 -6.53 -19.29 -3.49
C LEU A 10 -8.05 -19.21 -3.60
N VAL A 11 -8.73 -20.35 -3.86
CA VAL A 11 -10.19 -20.43 -3.95
C VAL A 11 -10.83 -19.95 -2.65
N GLU A 12 -10.38 -20.46 -1.50
CA GLU A 12 -10.86 -20.05 -0.18
C GLU A 12 -10.73 -18.53 0.05
N THR A 13 -9.67 -17.92 -0.49
CA THR A 13 -9.47 -16.47 -0.42
C THR A 13 -10.39 -15.73 -1.39
N LEU A 14 -10.54 -16.19 -2.63
CA LEU A 14 -11.35 -15.53 -3.65
C LEU A 14 -12.83 -15.50 -3.26
N VAL A 15 -13.38 -16.63 -2.81
CA VAL A 15 -14.83 -16.75 -2.50
C VAL A 15 -15.23 -16.06 -1.20
N ASN A 16 -14.27 -15.65 -0.37
CA ASN A 16 -14.52 -14.96 0.89
C ASN A 16 -13.88 -13.55 0.88
N PRO A 17 -14.67 -12.49 0.63
CA PRO A 17 -14.19 -11.11 0.64
C PRO A 17 -13.51 -10.68 1.94
N ASP A 18 -13.85 -11.28 3.09
CA ASP A 18 -13.21 -10.97 4.38
C ASP A 18 -11.76 -11.45 4.44
N LYS A 19 -11.37 -12.37 3.54
CA LYS A 19 -10.00 -12.88 3.41
C LYS A 19 -9.17 -12.12 2.37
N TRP A 20 -9.78 -11.19 1.63
CA TRP A 20 -9.04 -10.40 0.65
C TRP A 20 -7.97 -9.56 1.35
N PRO A 21 -6.84 -9.26 0.68
CA PRO A 21 -5.81 -8.41 1.25
C PRO A 21 -6.39 -7.06 1.68
N GLN A 22 -6.23 -6.75 2.97
CA GLN A 22 -6.61 -5.46 3.55
C GLN A 22 -5.37 -4.66 3.93
N LEU A 23 -5.54 -3.35 4.07
CA LEU A 23 -4.55 -2.50 4.70
C LEU A 23 -4.46 -2.89 6.19
N VAL A 24 -3.30 -3.39 6.61
CA VAL A 24 -3.04 -3.77 8.01
C VAL A 24 -1.96 -2.87 8.56
N MET A 25 -2.29 -2.13 9.62
CA MET A 25 -1.33 -1.36 10.40
C MET A 25 -1.09 -2.07 11.73
N SER A 26 0.16 -2.17 12.18
CA SER A 26 0.46 -2.76 13.48
C SER A 26 -0.07 -1.88 14.63
N ASP A 27 -0.32 -2.49 15.79
CA ASP A 27 -0.79 -1.76 16.97
C ASP A 27 0.23 -0.70 17.41
N GLU A 28 1.52 -1.03 17.36
CA GLU A 28 2.61 -0.10 17.68
C GLU A 28 2.62 1.10 16.72
N PHE A 29 2.33 0.87 15.44
CA PHE A 29 2.20 1.98 14.48
C PHE A 29 0.99 2.86 14.81
N ASN A 30 -0.16 2.26 15.17
CA ASN A 30 -1.36 3.00 15.52
C ASN A 30 -1.16 3.84 16.78
N GLU A 31 -0.42 3.34 17.76
CA GLU A 31 -0.02 4.09 18.96
C GLU A 31 0.90 5.25 18.60
N LEU A 32 1.96 4.99 17.83
CA LEU A 32 2.88 6.03 17.36
C LEU A 32 2.14 7.13 16.58
N ALA A 33 1.20 6.76 15.70
CA ALA A 33 0.40 7.70 14.94
C ALA A 33 -0.48 8.59 15.84
N LYS A 34 -1.06 8.02 16.91
CA LYS A 34 -1.84 8.79 17.90
C LYS A 34 -0.97 9.78 18.65
N GLU A 35 0.23 9.39 19.07
CA GLU A 35 1.18 10.27 19.77
C GLU A 35 1.64 11.42 18.87
N VAL A 36 2.03 11.10 17.63
CA VAL A 36 2.47 12.09 16.67
C VAL A 36 1.36 13.08 16.32
N ASN A 37 0.10 12.64 16.21
CA ASN A 37 -1.02 13.55 15.97
C ASN A 37 -1.30 14.49 17.16
N LYS A 38 -1.09 14.04 18.41
CA LYS A 38 -1.17 14.91 19.59
C LYS A 38 -0.04 15.95 19.59
N ASP A 39 1.18 15.51 19.26
CA ASP A 39 2.37 16.35 19.32
C ASP A 39 2.50 17.32 18.14
N VAL A 40 1.95 17.03 16.95
CA VAL A 40 1.97 17.96 15.81
C VAL A 40 1.28 19.29 16.15
N GLY A 41 0.30 19.27 17.06
CA GLY A 41 -0.33 20.48 17.62
C GLY A 41 0.66 21.40 18.35
N SER A 42 1.79 20.87 18.85
CA SER A 42 2.86 21.64 19.51
C SER A 42 3.75 22.42 18.54
N GLY A 43 3.72 22.12 17.23
CA GLY A 43 4.46 22.84 16.20
C GLY A 43 5.98 22.63 16.18
N THR A 44 6.51 21.77 17.05
CA THR A 44 7.96 21.52 17.17
C THR A 44 8.54 20.85 15.92
N THR A 45 9.83 21.09 15.65
CA THR A 45 10.56 20.46 14.53
C THR A 45 10.52 18.94 14.63
N SER A 46 10.70 18.38 15.83
CA SER A 46 10.65 16.94 16.08
C SER A 46 9.28 16.34 15.77
N ALA A 47 8.19 17.00 16.19
CA ALA A 47 6.84 16.54 15.87
C ALA A 47 6.55 16.55 14.37
N LYS A 48 7.02 17.59 13.65
CA LYS A 48 6.90 17.67 12.18
C LYS A 48 7.67 16.55 11.48
N ILE A 49 8.88 16.24 11.95
CA ILE A 49 9.67 15.11 11.44
C ILE A 49 8.90 13.81 11.67
N ALA A 50 8.48 13.54 12.90
CA ALA A 50 7.76 12.31 13.25
C ALA A 50 6.49 12.14 12.40
N SER A 51 5.74 13.22 12.17
CA SER A 51 4.57 13.25 11.28
C SER A 51 4.88 12.82 9.86
N ILE A 52 6.00 13.28 9.29
CA ILE A 52 6.44 12.88 7.95
C ILE A 52 6.72 11.37 7.91
N PHE A 53 7.43 10.83 8.91
CA PHE A 53 7.77 9.41 8.95
C PHE A 53 6.55 8.51 9.14
N VAL A 54 5.64 8.86 10.06
CA VAL A 54 4.37 8.12 10.26
C VAL A 54 3.54 8.11 8.99
N LYS A 55 3.32 9.28 8.38
CA LYS A 55 2.54 9.37 7.14
C LYS A 55 3.22 8.62 5.98
N HIS A 56 4.54 8.65 5.88
CA HIS A 56 5.29 7.90 4.87
C HIS A 56 5.16 6.38 5.05
N GLN A 57 5.15 5.88 6.29
CA GLN A 57 4.90 4.47 6.57
C GLN A 57 3.49 4.05 6.16
N LEU A 58 2.49 4.92 6.29
CA LEU A 58 1.16 4.61 5.77
C LEU A 58 1.17 4.45 4.25
N ILE A 59 1.88 5.30 3.51
CA ILE A 59 2.06 5.15 2.05
C ILE A 59 2.71 3.81 1.71
N HIS A 60 3.66 3.36 2.53
CA HIS A 60 4.30 2.07 2.38
C HIS A 60 3.28 0.92 2.48
N GLU A 61 2.48 0.88 3.54
CA GLU A 61 1.49 -0.19 3.73
C GLU A 61 0.33 -0.11 2.72
N MET A 62 -0.10 1.10 2.32
CA MET A 62 -1.06 1.30 1.23
C MET A 62 -0.55 0.68 -0.08
N THR A 63 0.72 0.91 -0.42
CA THR A 63 1.32 0.34 -1.63
C THR A 63 1.37 -1.19 -1.57
N LYS A 64 1.75 -1.76 -0.42
CA LYS A 64 1.76 -3.22 -0.20
C LYS A 64 0.36 -3.83 -0.30
N SER A 65 -0.65 -3.14 0.23
CA SER A 65 -2.05 -3.56 0.12
C SER A 65 -2.50 -3.63 -1.34
N LEU A 66 -2.27 -2.55 -2.11
CA LEU A 66 -2.58 -2.50 -3.55
C LEU A 66 -1.88 -3.60 -4.35
N ILE A 67 -0.59 -3.82 -4.11
CA ILE A 67 0.18 -4.90 -4.75
C ILE A 67 -0.46 -6.27 -4.44
N SER A 68 -0.84 -6.49 -3.18
CA SER A 68 -1.41 -7.76 -2.74
C SER A 68 -2.77 -8.03 -3.36
N MET A 69 -3.63 -7.01 -3.45
CA MET A 69 -4.91 -7.11 -4.14
C MET A 69 -4.73 -7.36 -5.64
N CYS A 70 -3.79 -6.66 -6.29
CA CYS A 70 -3.45 -6.90 -7.69
C CYS A 70 -2.96 -8.35 -7.92
N ASN A 71 -2.12 -8.86 -7.03
CA ASN A 71 -1.63 -10.23 -7.10
C ASN A 71 -2.79 -11.23 -6.96
N LEU A 72 -3.69 -11.06 -5.98
CA LEU A 72 -4.86 -11.92 -5.83
C LEU A 72 -5.72 -11.93 -7.10
N TYR A 73 -5.97 -10.75 -7.66
CA TYR A 73 -6.75 -10.62 -8.90
C TYR A 73 -6.09 -11.37 -10.06
N VAL A 74 -4.78 -11.19 -10.28
CA VAL A 74 -4.05 -11.92 -11.33
C VAL A 74 -4.08 -13.42 -11.07
N GLN A 75 -3.92 -13.86 -9.82
CA GLN A 75 -3.99 -15.28 -9.46
C GLN A 75 -5.35 -15.89 -9.83
N GLY A 76 -6.45 -15.18 -9.59
CA GLY A 76 -7.79 -15.64 -9.96
C GLY A 76 -8.06 -15.57 -11.46
N GLU A 77 -7.56 -14.55 -12.17
CA GLU A 77 -7.73 -14.40 -13.62
C GLU A 77 -7.06 -15.51 -14.43
N ILE A 78 -5.89 -15.98 -14.00
CA ILE A 78 -5.11 -16.98 -14.75
C ILE A 78 -5.28 -18.40 -14.20
N TRP A 79 -6.08 -18.58 -13.14
CA TRP A 79 -6.39 -19.87 -12.58
C TRP A 79 -6.97 -20.80 -13.67
N PRO A 80 -6.56 -22.09 -13.74
CA PRO A 80 -5.78 -22.87 -12.76
C PRO A 80 -4.26 -22.70 -12.81
N THR A 81 -3.72 -21.80 -13.64
CA THR A 81 -2.26 -21.60 -13.72
C THR A 81 -1.73 -21.02 -12.41
N VAL A 82 -0.69 -21.66 -11.87
CA VAL A 82 -0.04 -21.17 -10.64
C VAL A 82 0.77 -19.91 -10.95
N TYR A 83 0.40 -18.80 -10.33
CA TYR A 83 1.19 -17.57 -10.28
C TYR A 83 1.81 -17.39 -8.90
N LYS A 84 3.13 -17.25 -8.88
CA LYS A 84 3.91 -16.92 -7.68
C LYS A 84 4.41 -15.49 -7.83
N PRO A 85 3.82 -14.51 -7.14
CA PRO A 85 4.32 -13.15 -7.16
C PRO A 85 5.78 -13.10 -6.72
N ALA A 86 6.58 -12.24 -7.33
CA ALA A 86 7.99 -12.05 -6.94
C ALA A 86 8.13 -11.38 -5.56
N VAL A 87 7.05 -10.77 -5.06
CA VAL A 87 7.01 -10.04 -3.80
C VAL A 87 6.21 -10.84 -2.78
N ASP A 88 6.90 -11.29 -1.73
CA ASP A 88 6.27 -11.67 -0.48
C ASP A 88 6.06 -10.40 0.36
N LYS A 89 4.93 -10.28 1.06
CA LYS A 89 4.64 -9.19 2.00
C LYS A 89 5.72 -9.04 3.09
N ASN A 90 6.52 -10.09 3.30
CA ASN A 90 7.61 -10.17 4.27
C ASN A 90 8.99 -9.81 3.71
N GLN A 91 9.10 -9.34 2.46
CA GLN A 91 10.37 -8.84 1.97
C GLN A 91 10.68 -7.47 2.57
N ASP A 92 11.82 -7.38 3.27
CA ASP A 92 12.37 -6.15 3.85
C ASP A 92 12.90 -5.20 2.77
N GLN A 93 11.99 -4.65 1.96
CA GLN A 93 12.30 -3.69 0.89
C GLN A 93 11.85 -2.27 1.28
N MET A 94 12.57 -1.27 0.78
CA MET A 94 12.21 0.13 1.03
C MET A 94 10.99 0.56 0.20
N THR A 95 10.26 1.59 0.66
CA THR A 95 9.06 2.13 -0.02
C THR A 95 9.29 2.41 -1.50
N GLY A 96 10.45 2.96 -1.89
CA GLY A 96 10.76 3.24 -3.30
C GLY A 96 10.79 1.99 -4.20
N TRP A 97 11.20 0.85 -3.64
CA TRP A 97 11.17 -0.43 -4.37
C TRP A 97 9.73 -0.89 -4.58
N TYR A 98 8.89 -0.87 -3.53
CA TYR A 98 7.47 -1.23 -3.64
C TYR A 98 6.72 -0.33 -4.62
N LEU A 99 6.99 0.98 -4.64
CA LEU A 99 6.41 1.90 -5.62
C LEU A 99 6.81 1.55 -7.05
N SER A 100 8.07 1.17 -7.27
CA SER A 100 8.55 0.75 -8.58
C SER A 100 7.92 -0.57 -9.01
N TYR A 101 7.83 -1.54 -8.09
CA TYR A 101 7.13 -2.80 -8.35
C TYR A 101 5.65 -2.59 -8.68
N PHE A 102 4.95 -1.74 -7.91
CA PHE A 102 3.55 -1.42 -8.17
C PHE A 102 3.37 -0.80 -9.56
N ARG A 103 4.26 0.12 -9.95
CA ARG A 103 4.27 0.73 -11.29
C ARG A 103 4.45 -0.32 -12.39
N ASP A 104 5.48 -1.15 -12.28
CA ASP A 104 6.00 -1.94 -13.39
C ASP A 104 5.38 -3.34 -13.50
N SER A 105 4.90 -3.91 -12.39
CA SER A 105 4.52 -5.33 -12.30
C SER A 105 3.04 -5.59 -12.00
N CYS A 106 2.31 -4.61 -11.48
CA CYS A 106 0.88 -4.77 -11.16
C CYS A 106 -0.01 -4.35 -12.33
N VAL A 107 -1.22 -4.91 -12.38
CA VAL A 107 -2.26 -4.49 -13.32
C VAL A 107 -2.51 -2.98 -13.24
N TYR A 108 -2.99 -2.39 -14.34
CA TYR A 108 -3.38 -0.99 -14.34
C TYR A 108 -4.68 -0.79 -13.56
N LEU A 109 -4.68 0.18 -12.66
CA LEU A 109 -5.84 0.58 -11.86
C LEU A 109 -6.17 2.05 -12.12
N ASP A 110 -7.45 2.39 -12.03
CA ASP A 110 -7.88 3.77 -12.04
C ASP A 110 -7.23 4.55 -10.89
N GLY A 111 -6.63 5.70 -11.23
CA GLY A 111 -5.90 6.51 -10.25
C GLY A 111 -4.49 6.03 -9.93
N LYS A 112 -4.00 4.91 -10.52
CA LYS A 112 -2.65 4.37 -10.28
C LYS A 112 -1.55 5.38 -10.55
N ASP A 113 -1.59 6.06 -11.69
CA ASP A 113 -0.57 7.04 -12.07
C ASP A 113 -0.57 8.25 -11.12
N ASN A 114 -1.75 8.71 -10.73
CA ASN A 114 -1.92 9.80 -9.77
C ASN A 114 -1.40 9.40 -8.37
N PHE A 115 -1.70 8.19 -7.91
CA PHE A 115 -1.17 7.64 -6.66
C PHE A 115 0.37 7.58 -6.71
N LEU A 116 0.93 6.94 -7.74
CA LEU A 116 2.38 6.76 -7.91
C LEU A 116 3.11 8.10 -7.96
N SER A 117 2.62 9.07 -8.74
CA SER A 117 3.21 10.40 -8.85
C SER A 117 3.34 11.07 -7.48
N VAL A 118 2.26 11.05 -6.70
CA VAL A 118 2.25 11.67 -5.37
C VAL A 118 3.10 10.87 -4.37
N ALA A 119 3.02 9.54 -4.39
CA ALA A 119 3.77 8.68 -3.48
C ALA A 119 5.30 8.75 -3.70
N PHE A 120 5.76 8.85 -4.95
CA PHE A 120 7.17 9.09 -5.25
C PHE A 120 7.64 10.45 -4.73
N GLU A 121 6.82 11.50 -4.84
CA GLU A 121 7.18 12.82 -4.27
C GLU A 121 7.23 12.76 -2.73
N LEU A 122 6.28 12.08 -2.08
CA LEU A 122 6.32 11.88 -0.63
C LEU A 122 7.59 11.13 -0.20
N ASN A 123 7.97 10.07 -0.93
CA ASN A 123 9.21 9.36 -0.69
C ASN A 123 10.46 10.26 -0.84
N ARG A 124 10.46 11.14 -1.86
CA ARG A 124 11.53 12.14 -2.05
C ARG A 124 11.61 13.14 -0.90
N LEU A 125 10.46 13.67 -0.46
CA LEU A 125 10.37 14.63 0.65
C LEU A 125 10.84 14.01 1.97
N ARG A 126 10.46 12.75 2.25
CA ARG A 126 10.94 12.01 3.42
C ARG A 126 12.46 11.84 3.39
N ASN A 127 13.03 11.48 2.24
CA ASN A 127 14.48 11.37 2.10
C ASN A 127 15.17 12.73 2.29
N LYS A 128 14.59 13.82 1.77
CA LYS A 128 15.08 15.18 2.03
C LYS A 128 15.11 15.49 3.52
N VAL A 129 14.06 15.16 4.27
CA VAL A 129 14.05 15.36 5.73
C VAL A 129 15.11 14.51 6.40
N ALA A 130 15.24 13.23 6.05
CA ALA A 130 16.25 12.33 6.61
C ALA A 130 17.68 12.88 6.44
N HIS A 131 18.01 13.41 5.25
CA HIS A 131 19.31 14.04 5.01
C HIS A 131 19.53 15.35 5.76
N ASN A 132 18.45 16.07 6.11
CA ASN A 132 18.51 17.34 6.83
C ASN A 132 18.34 17.17 8.35
N LEU A 133 18.26 15.94 8.89
CA LEU A 133 18.18 15.70 10.33
C LEU A 133 19.39 16.25 11.09
N THR A 134 20.56 16.28 10.46
CA THR A 134 21.81 16.79 11.04
C THR A 134 22.02 18.28 10.80
N GLY A 135 21.26 18.88 9.87
CA GLY A 135 21.33 20.30 9.55
C GLY A 135 20.38 21.10 10.44
N LYS A 136 20.85 22.19 11.06
CA LYS A 136 20.04 23.11 11.87
C LYS A 136 19.03 23.93 11.03
N ASN A 137 18.26 23.31 10.15
CA ASN A 137 17.42 23.97 9.15
C ASN A 137 15.92 23.73 9.40
N GLY A 138 15.42 24.21 10.56
CA GLY A 138 14.01 24.08 10.96
C GLY A 138 12.99 24.70 9.99
N VAL A 139 13.41 25.70 9.21
CA VAL A 139 12.58 26.30 8.13
C VAL A 139 12.32 25.28 7.02
N VAL A 140 13.37 24.61 6.54
CA VAL A 140 13.26 23.56 5.49
C VAL A 140 12.37 22.41 5.95
N ILE A 141 12.47 22.01 7.22
CA ILE A 141 11.63 20.96 7.80
C ILE A 141 10.17 21.40 7.83
N SER A 142 9.90 22.65 8.22
CA SER A 142 8.53 23.18 8.26
C SER A 142 7.89 23.25 6.89
N GLU A 143 8.59 23.79 5.89
CA GLU A 143 8.10 23.82 4.49
C GLU A 143 7.89 22.41 3.93
N THR A 144 8.80 21.50 4.23
CA THR A 144 8.71 20.11 3.79
C THR A 144 7.51 19.42 4.44
N HIS A 145 7.25 19.63 5.73
CA HIS A 145 6.09 19.08 6.43
C HIS A 145 4.75 19.58 5.87
N SER A 146 4.64 20.88 5.56
CA SER A 146 3.43 21.43 4.95
C SER A 146 3.16 20.82 3.57
N ARG A 147 4.20 20.72 2.71
CA ARG A 147 4.08 20.07 1.40
C ARG A 147 3.76 18.58 1.52
N PHE A 148 4.41 17.90 2.47
CA PHE A 148 4.15 16.49 2.73
C PHE A 148 2.70 16.26 3.14
N SER A 149 2.16 17.07 4.05
CA SER A 149 0.80 16.93 4.55
C SER A 149 -0.25 17.14 3.44
N SER A 150 -0.10 18.17 2.61
CA SER A 150 -1.00 18.40 1.46
C SER A 150 -0.94 17.27 0.42
N ASN A 151 0.26 16.76 0.13
CA ASN A 151 0.40 15.64 -0.79
C ASN A 151 -0.10 14.32 -0.20
N PHE A 152 0.01 14.13 1.11
CA PHE A 152 -0.46 12.93 1.77
C PHE A 152 -1.97 12.75 1.64
N GLU A 153 -2.76 13.82 1.83
CA GLU A 153 -4.22 13.77 1.62
C GLU A 153 -4.58 13.36 0.18
N LYS A 154 -3.85 13.88 -0.81
CA LYS A 154 -4.02 13.47 -2.22
C LYS A 154 -3.68 12.00 -2.44
N ALA A 155 -2.60 11.51 -1.81
CA ALA A 155 -2.21 10.11 -1.91
C ALA A 155 -3.28 9.20 -1.31
N VAL A 156 -3.87 9.55 -0.16
CA VAL A 156 -4.98 8.82 0.46
C VAL A 156 -6.19 8.78 -0.48
N SER A 157 -6.57 9.91 -1.07
CA SER A 157 -7.69 9.95 -2.03
C SER A 157 -7.43 9.06 -3.24
N ASN A 158 -6.22 9.11 -3.83
CA ASN A 158 -5.87 8.28 -4.98
C ASN A 158 -5.77 6.80 -4.63
N PHE A 159 -5.32 6.47 -3.41
CA PHE A 159 -5.32 5.11 -2.88
C PHE A 159 -6.74 4.54 -2.83
N VAL A 160 -7.71 5.30 -2.30
CA VAL A 160 -9.11 4.89 -2.25
C VAL A 160 -9.67 4.62 -3.64
N THR A 161 -9.33 5.44 -4.64
CA THR A 161 -9.71 5.19 -6.04
C THR A 161 -9.13 3.87 -6.56
N CYS A 162 -7.83 3.64 -6.35
CA CYS A 162 -7.18 2.38 -6.76
C CYS A 162 -7.80 1.16 -6.06
N GLU A 163 -8.06 1.28 -4.75
CA GLU A 163 -8.65 0.24 -3.93
C GLU A 163 -10.08 -0.09 -4.40
N GLN A 164 -10.90 0.92 -4.68
CA GLN A 164 -12.25 0.71 -5.19
C GLN A 164 -12.26 -0.01 -6.54
N ASP A 165 -11.36 0.37 -7.46
CA ASP A 165 -11.24 -0.29 -8.77
C ASP A 165 -10.84 -1.77 -8.61
N ILE A 166 -9.77 -2.08 -7.86
CA ILE A 166 -9.35 -3.48 -7.70
C ILE A 166 -10.38 -4.33 -6.94
N LEU A 167 -11.09 -3.75 -5.95
CA LEU A 167 -12.18 -4.44 -5.26
C LEU A 167 -13.36 -4.71 -6.19
N TRP A 168 -13.70 -3.77 -7.07
CA TRP A 168 -14.74 -3.98 -8.08
C TRP A 168 -14.35 -5.11 -9.04
N ARG A 169 -13.11 -5.13 -9.52
CA ARG A 169 -12.60 -6.20 -10.40
C ARG A 169 -12.57 -7.58 -9.74
N LEU A 170 -12.18 -7.65 -8.47
CA LEU A 170 -12.24 -8.90 -7.71
C LEU A 170 -13.68 -9.40 -7.57
N LYS A 171 -14.64 -8.51 -7.29
CA LYS A 171 -16.06 -8.88 -7.22
C LYS A 171 -16.61 -9.36 -8.56
N ASP A 172 -16.27 -8.66 -9.64
CA ASP A 172 -16.65 -9.06 -11.00
C ASP A 172 -16.10 -10.44 -11.35
N LEU A 173 -14.82 -10.69 -11.04
CA LEU A 173 -14.17 -11.98 -11.22
C LEU A 173 -14.87 -13.11 -10.45
N THR A 174 -15.22 -12.89 -9.18
CA THR A 174 -15.93 -13.90 -8.38
C THR A 174 -17.38 -14.12 -8.79
N ASN A 175 -17.99 -13.17 -9.50
CA ASN A 175 -19.35 -13.33 -10.03
C ASN A 175 -19.37 -14.05 -11.38
N ARG A 176 -18.29 -13.94 -12.17
CA ARG A 176 -18.20 -14.52 -13.53
C ARG A 176 -17.57 -15.91 -13.56
N VAL A 177 -16.92 -16.34 -12.48
CA VAL A 177 -16.26 -17.65 -12.35
C VAL A 177 -16.75 -18.34 -11.07
N ASP A 178 -17.30 -19.54 -11.21
CA ASP A 178 -17.64 -20.40 -10.07
C ASP A 178 -16.40 -21.15 -9.56
N PHE A 179 -15.59 -20.48 -8.74
CA PHE A 179 -14.36 -21.06 -8.19
C PHE A 179 -14.61 -22.30 -7.30
N GLU A 180 -15.81 -22.49 -6.76
CA GLU A 180 -16.13 -23.64 -5.90
C GLU A 180 -16.47 -24.89 -6.72
N GLU A 181 -17.17 -24.73 -7.85
CA GLU A 181 -17.45 -25.84 -8.78
C GLU A 181 -16.14 -26.48 -9.27
N PHE A 182 -15.14 -25.65 -9.60
CA PHE A 182 -13.87 -26.14 -10.13
C PHE A 182 -12.89 -26.70 -9.10
N ALA A 183 -13.07 -26.42 -7.80
CA ALA A 183 -12.22 -26.99 -6.75
C ALA A 183 -12.59 -28.45 -6.41
N ASN A 184 -13.76 -28.92 -6.86
CA ASN A 184 -14.30 -30.25 -6.58
C ASN A 184 -14.11 -31.26 -7.73
N HIS A 185 -13.34 -30.90 -8.76
CA HIS A 185 -13.02 -31.71 -9.94
C HIS A 185 -11.50 -31.87 -10.12
#